data_AF-A0A7C7LQA6-F1
#
_entry.id   AF-A0A7C7LQA6-F1
#
_cell.length_a   1.000
_cell.length_b   1.000
_cell.length_c   1.000
_cell.angle_alpha   90.00
_cell.angle_beta   90.00
_cell.angle_gamma   90.00
#
_symmetry.space_group_name_H-M   'P 1'
#
loop_
_entity.id
_entity.type
_entity.pdbx_description
1 polymer ?
#
loop_
_entity_poly.entity_id
_entity_poly.type
_entity_poly.pdbx_seq_one_letter_code
_entity_poly.pdbx_strand_id
1 'polypeptide(L)'
;APTYAPDLAAATWEIIDRLQALSSTTTPRIFHATNHGEVSWHGFASALFERLGRDDVVVEAITTAMYPTAAPRPAYSVLSNERLDKEFGVRLPSWEDGMMRCLDRLRTAEP
;
A
#
# COMPACT_ATOMS: atom_id res chain seq x y z
N ALA A 1 0.52 4.17 3.12
CA ALA A 1 -0.83 3.67 2.78
C ALA A 1 -0.84 2.13 2.80
N PRO A 2 -2.02 1.48 2.86
CA PRO A 2 -2.16 0.07 2.50
C PRO A 2 -1.48 -0.17 1.15
N THR A 3 -0.65 -1.21 1.05
CA THR A 3 0.13 -1.47 -0.17
C THR A 3 -0.14 -2.87 -0.69
N TYR A 4 -0.64 -2.97 -1.91
CA TYR A 4 -0.92 -4.23 -2.56
C TYR A 4 0.38 -4.89 -3.05
N ALA A 5 0.60 -6.14 -2.66
CA ALA A 5 1.88 -6.81 -2.90
C ALA A 5 2.29 -6.88 -4.40
N PRO A 6 1.37 -7.16 -5.35
CA PRO A 6 1.70 -7.08 -6.77
C PRO A 6 2.18 -5.71 -7.26
N ASP A 7 1.72 -4.61 -6.66
CA ASP A 7 2.17 -3.27 -7.06
C ASP A 7 3.59 -3.00 -6.60
N LEU A 8 3.91 -3.42 -5.37
CA LEU A 8 5.27 -3.36 -4.86
C LEU A 8 6.20 -4.24 -5.70
N ALA A 9 5.75 -5.43 -6.10
CA ALA A 9 6.53 -6.32 -6.96
C ALA A 9 6.77 -5.70 -8.35
N ALA A 10 5.73 -5.13 -8.97
CA ALA A 10 5.84 -4.45 -10.26
C ALA A 10 6.79 -3.24 -10.20
N ALA A 11 6.66 -2.40 -9.17
CA ALA A 11 7.57 -1.28 -8.93
C ALA A 11 9.02 -1.77 -8.73
N THR A 12 9.22 -2.85 -7.98
CA THR A 12 10.55 -3.45 -7.77
C THR A 12 11.15 -3.92 -9.09
N TRP A 13 10.35 -4.58 -9.94
CA TRP A 13 10.81 -5.05 -11.25
C TRP A 13 11.19 -3.89 -12.17
N GLU A 14 10.36 -2.85 -12.22
CA GLU A 14 10.63 -1.66 -13.03
C GLU A 14 11.91 -0.93 -12.60
N ILE A 15 12.21 -0.88 -11.30
CA ILE A 15 13.48 -0.34 -10.78
C ILE A 15 14.65 -1.18 -11.28
N ILE A 16 14.54 -2.51 -11.25
CA ILE A 16 15.60 -3.43 -11.73
C ILE A 16 15.87 -3.19 -13.22
N ASP A 17 14.83 -3.12 -14.05
CA ASP A 17 14.96 -2.88 -15.50
C ASP A 17 15.64 -1.53 -15.78
N ARG A 18 15.23 -0.47 -15.06
CA ARG A 18 15.83 0.87 -15.19
C ARG A 18 17.29 0.89 -14.75
N LEU A 19 17.65 0.21 -13.66
CA LEU A 19 19.03 0.09 -13.20
C LEU A 19 19.92 -0.62 -14.22
N GLN A 20 19.42 -1.69 -14.84
CA GLN A 20 20.14 -2.41 -15.90
C GLN A 20 20.36 -1.52 -17.13
N ALA A 21 19.33 -0.79 -17.56
CA ALA A 21 19.43 0.12 -18.71
C ALA A 21 20.46 1.25 -18.51
N LEU A 22 20.62 1.74 -17.27
CA LEU A 22 21.55 2.82 -16.95
C LEU A 22 23.03 2.38 -16.90
N SER A 23 23.34 1.08 -17.05
CA SER A 23 24.71 0.53 -16.94
C SER A 23 25.48 1.05 -15.72
N SER A 24 24.76 1.35 -14.64
CA SER A 24 25.29 2.06 -13.49
C SER A 24 25.89 1.07 -12.49
N THR A 25 27.14 1.30 -12.09
CA THR A 25 27.68 0.75 -10.85
C THR A 25 27.06 1.51 -9.68
N THR A 26 25.80 1.19 -9.36
CA THR A 26 25.04 1.97 -8.39
C THR A 26 25.46 1.64 -6.96
N THR A 27 25.80 2.67 -6.18
CA THR A 27 25.88 2.55 -4.71
C THR A 27 24.50 2.15 -4.18
N PRO A 28 24.39 1.18 -3.26
CA PRO A 28 23.12 0.82 -2.64
C PRO A 28 22.42 2.05 -2.04
N ARG A 29 21.11 2.17 -2.27
CA ARG A 29 20.27 3.25 -1.72
C ARG A 29 18.99 2.67 -1.11
N ILE A 30 18.34 3.46 -0.28
CA ILE A 30 17.08 3.10 0.40
C ILE A 30 15.94 3.97 -0.14
N PHE A 31 14.82 3.34 -0.46
CA PHE A 31 13.61 3.96 -0.99
C PHE A 31 12.38 3.53 -0.19
N HIS A 32 11.38 4.41 -0.14
CA HIS A 32 10.02 4.00 0.20
C HIS A 32 9.26 3.66 -1.09
N ALA A 33 8.44 2.62 -1.01
CA ALA A 33 7.56 2.20 -2.07
C ALA A 33 6.24 1.71 -1.45
N THR A 34 5.22 2.57 -1.47
CA THR A 34 3.87 2.25 -1.00
C THR A 34 2.84 2.71 -2.03
N ASN A 35 1.64 2.12 -2.07
CA ASN A 35 0.57 2.75 -2.86
C ASN A 35 0.31 4.18 -2.34
N HIS A 36 -0.09 5.10 -3.23
CA HIS A 36 -0.28 6.49 -2.85
C HIS A 36 -1.61 6.73 -2.13
N GLY A 37 -1.70 7.88 -1.43
CA GLY A 37 -2.82 8.23 -0.57
C GLY A 37 -2.54 7.91 0.90
N GLU A 38 -3.50 8.26 1.75
CA GLU A 38 -3.45 8.04 3.19
C GLU A 38 -4.82 7.60 3.69
N VAL A 39 -4.82 6.72 4.69
CA VAL A 39 -6.04 6.23 5.30
C VAL A 39 -5.71 5.66 6.68
N SER A 40 -6.62 5.82 7.63
CA SER A 40 -6.54 5.13 8.92
C SER A 40 -6.94 3.66 8.78
N TRP A 41 -6.66 2.82 9.78
CA TRP A 41 -7.16 1.44 9.80
C TRP A 41 -8.70 1.38 9.75
N HIS A 42 -9.36 2.30 10.45
CA HIS A 42 -10.81 2.45 10.43
C HIS A 42 -11.33 2.81 9.02
N GLY A 43 -10.69 3.79 8.37
CA GLY A 43 -11.07 4.22 7.03
C GLY A 43 -10.87 3.11 5.98
N PHE A 44 -9.77 2.36 6.08
CA PHE A 44 -9.51 1.24 5.18
C PHE A 44 -10.54 0.13 5.35
N ALA A 45 -10.85 -0.26 6.59
CA ALA A 45 -11.87 -1.27 6.88
C ALA A 45 -13.27 -0.82 6.42
N SER A 46 -13.63 0.45 6.64
CA SER A 46 -14.91 1.01 6.20
C SER A 46 -15.06 0.95 4.68
N ALA A 47 -14.03 1.41 3.94
CA ALA A 47 -14.03 1.36 2.48
C ALA A 47 -14.06 -0.08 1.94
N LEU A 48 -13.41 -1.03 2.63
CA LEU A 48 -13.44 -2.44 2.27
C LEU A 48 -14.85 -3.03 2.37
N PHE A 49 -15.56 -2.81 3.49
CA PHE A 49 -16.91 -3.35 3.68
C PHE A 49 -17.95 -2.65 2.80
N GLU A 50 -17.82 -1.33 2.60
CA GLU A 50 -18.62 -0.60 1.61
C GLU A 50 -18.47 -1.25 0.22
N ARG A 51 -17.24 -1.54 -0.21
CA ARG A 51 -17.01 -2.15 -1.52
C ARG A 51 -17.54 -3.57 -1.64
N LEU A 52 -17.55 -4.32 -0.53
CA LEU A 52 -18.12 -5.66 -0.48
C LEU A 52 -19.66 -5.66 -0.46
N GLY A 53 -20.31 -4.50 -0.33
CA GLY A 53 -21.76 -4.38 -0.17
C GLY A 53 -22.25 -4.95 1.17
N ARG A 54 -21.42 -4.84 2.21
CA ARG A 54 -21.67 -5.38 3.56
C ARG A 54 -22.14 -4.29 4.51
N ASP A 55 -23.30 -3.73 4.20
CA ASP A 55 -23.95 -2.67 5.00
C ASP A 55 -24.39 -3.16 6.39
N ASP A 56 -24.40 -4.48 6.61
CA ASP A 56 -24.67 -5.13 7.89
C ASP A 56 -23.48 -5.07 8.86
N VAL A 57 -22.28 -4.74 8.37
CA VAL A 57 -21.07 -4.67 9.20
C VAL A 57 -20.83 -3.24 9.68
N VAL A 58 -20.86 -3.04 10.99
CA VAL A 58 -20.55 -1.75 11.62
C VAL A 58 -19.06 -1.69 11.96
N VAL A 59 -18.34 -0.73 11.36
CA VAL A 59 -16.92 -0.48 11.65
C VAL A 59 -16.80 0.63 12.69
N GLU A 60 -16.68 0.23 13.96
CA GLU A 60 -16.52 1.17 15.07
C GLU A 60 -15.09 1.74 15.12
N ALA A 61 -14.98 3.07 15.20
CA ALA A 61 -13.69 3.73 15.39
C ALA A 61 -13.25 3.62 16.86
N ILE A 62 -12.03 3.14 17.09
CA ILE A 62 -11.42 3.06 18.42
C ILE A 62 -10.11 3.83 18.46
N THR A 63 -9.73 4.30 19.64
CA THR A 63 -8.41 4.91 19.86
C THR A 63 -7.36 3.84 20.08
N THR A 64 -6.08 4.17 19.89
CA THR A 64 -4.97 3.25 20.20
C THR A 64 -4.99 2.78 21.66
N ALA A 65 -5.44 3.62 22.59
CA ALA A 65 -5.54 3.26 24.02
C ALA A 65 -6.59 2.17 24.30
N MET A 66 -7.62 2.08 23.46
CA MET A 66 -8.67 1.05 23.57
C MET A 66 -8.21 -0.32 23.05
N TYR A 67 -7.08 -0.39 22.34
CA TYR A 67 -6.51 -1.63 21.82
C TYR A 67 -5.00 -1.70 22.10
N PRO A 68 -4.60 -1.98 23.36
CA PRO A 68 -3.20 -2.02 23.75
C PRO A 68 -2.49 -3.20 23.09
N THR A 69 -1.44 -2.92 22.31
CA THR A 69 -0.56 -3.93 21.74
C THR A 69 0.80 -3.92 22.45
N ALA A 70 1.45 -5.08 22.54
CA ALA A 70 2.77 -5.21 23.18
C ALA A 70 3.83 -4.28 22.58
N ALA A 71 3.81 -4.09 21.25
CA ALA A 71 4.67 -3.14 20.57
C ALA A 71 3.95 -1.78 20.41
N PRO A 72 4.61 -0.65 20.71
CA PRO A 72 4.05 0.67 20.43
C PRO A 72 3.92 0.85 18.91
N ARG A 73 2.78 1.39 18.48
CA ARG A 73 2.51 1.70 17.07
C ARG A 73 2.63 3.20 16.84
N PRO A 74 3.28 3.62 15.75
CA PRO A 74 3.29 5.04 15.39
C PRO A 74 1.87 5.50 15.07
N ALA A 75 1.50 6.70 15.54
CA ALA A 75 0.22 7.32 15.22
C ALA A 75 0.09 7.67 13.72
N TYR A 76 1.23 7.85 13.03
CA TYR A 76 1.30 8.20 11.62
C TYR A 76 2.46 7.45 10.94
N SER A 77 2.14 6.65 9.92
CA SER A 77 3.09 5.78 9.20
C SER A 77 3.05 5.95 7.68
N VAL A 78 2.53 7.08 7.20
CA VAL A 78 2.56 7.41 5.76
C VAL A 78 4.01 7.70 5.35
N LEU A 79 4.43 7.13 4.22
CA LEU A 79 5.77 7.26 3.68
C LEU A 79 5.74 8.09 2.39
N SER A 80 6.74 8.95 2.19
CA SER A 80 6.92 9.68 0.93
C SER A 80 7.69 8.84 -0.09
N ASN A 81 7.09 8.64 -1.27
CA ASN A 81 7.72 7.99 -2.43
C ASN A 81 8.46 9.00 -3.34
N GLU A 82 8.61 10.26 -2.93
CA GLU A 82 9.17 11.32 -3.79
C GLU A 82 10.55 10.98 -4.36
N ARG A 83 11.41 10.33 -3.56
CA ARG A 83 12.73 9.88 -4.02
C ARG A 83 12.63 8.83 -5.12
N LEU A 84 11.71 7.88 -4.98
CA LEU A 84 11.48 6.81 -5.96
C LEU A 84 11.03 7.40 -7.29
N ASP A 85 10.09 8.35 -7.26
CA ASP A 85 9.60 9.05 -8.45
C ASP A 85 10.69 9.92 -9.10
N LYS A 86 11.46 10.67 -8.31
CA LYS A 86 12.55 11.50 -8.87
C LYS A 86 13.65 10.70 -9.54
N GLU A 87 14.05 9.58 -8.93
CA GLU A 87 15.23 8.82 -9.37
C GLU A 87 14.88 7.79 -10.45
N PHE A 88 13.69 7.20 -10.35
CA PHE A 88 13.27 6.15 -11.28
C PHE A 88 11.96 6.45 -11.98
N GLY A 89 11.25 7.57 -11.77
CA GLY A 89 9.95 7.82 -12.39
C GLY A 89 8.89 6.76 -12.11
N VAL A 90 9.09 5.95 -11.06
CA VAL A 90 8.20 4.84 -10.68
C VAL A 90 7.15 5.36 -9.72
N ARG A 91 5.88 5.12 -10.05
CA ARG A 91 4.72 5.56 -9.26
C ARG A 91 3.77 4.39 -9.05
N LEU A 92 3.51 4.06 -7.79
CA LEU A 92 2.54 3.03 -7.45
C LEU A 92 1.10 3.57 -7.55
N PRO A 93 0.10 2.74 -7.91
CA PRO A 93 -1.32 3.10 -7.93
C PRO A 93 -1.84 3.58 -6.57
N SER A 94 -3.10 4.04 -6.53
CA SER A 94 -3.72 4.45 -5.27
C SER A 94 -4.01 3.23 -4.40
N TRP A 95 -4.11 3.41 -3.08
CA TRP A 95 -4.41 2.28 -2.20
C TRP A 95 -5.81 1.71 -2.46
N GLU A 96 -6.76 2.54 -2.91
CA GLU A 96 -8.11 2.13 -3.32
C GLU A 96 -8.05 1.22 -4.55
N ASP A 97 -7.27 1.57 -5.57
CA ASP A 97 -7.07 0.72 -6.75
C ASP A 97 -6.44 -0.64 -6.37
N GLY A 98 -5.42 -0.61 -5.51
CA GLY A 98 -4.80 -1.83 -5.00
C GLY A 98 -5.77 -2.72 -4.22
N MET A 99 -6.60 -2.12 -3.35
CA MET A 99 -7.67 -2.82 -2.63
C MET A 99 -8.68 -3.44 -3.60
N MET A 100 -9.09 -2.68 -4.62
CA MET A 100 -10.04 -3.11 -5.63
C MET A 100 -9.56 -4.35 -6.39
N ARG A 101 -8.35 -4.29 -6.95
CA ARG A 101 -7.77 -5.43 -7.67
C ARG A 101 -7.54 -6.64 -6.77
N CYS A 102 -7.22 -6.41 -5.50
CA CYS A 102 -7.11 -7.49 -4.51
C CYS A 102 -8.45 -8.21 -4.33
N LEU A 103 -9.54 -7.45 -4.10
CA LEU A 103 -10.88 -8.01 -3.94
C LEU A 103 -11.37 -8.77 -5.18
N ASP A 104 -11.17 -8.19 -6.37
CA ASP A 104 -11.56 -8.84 -7.62
C ASP A 104 -10.81 -10.17 -7.81
N ARG A 105 -9.52 -10.19 -7.50
CA ARG A 105 -8.71 -11.42 -7.54
C ARG A 105 -9.21 -12.47 -6.56
N LEU A 106 -9.55 -12.10 -5.33
CA LEU A 106 -10.08 -13.03 -4.33
C LEU A 106 -11.41 -13.65 -4.78
N ARG A 107 -12.30 -12.86 -5.39
CA ARG A 107 -13.57 -13.35 -5.96
C ARG A 107 -13.37 -14.35 -7.09
N THR A 108 -12.36 -14.14 -7.94
CA THR A 108 -12.05 -15.06 -9.05
C THR A 108 -11.25 -16.29 -8.64
N ALA A 109 -10.70 -16.31 -7.42
CA ALA A 109 -9.91 -17.40 -6.89
C ALA A 109 -10.75 -18.43 -6.10
N GLU A 110 -12.04 -18.14 -5.86
CA GLU A 110 -12.99 -19.13 -5.35
C GLU A 110 -13.47 -20.03 -6.51
N PRO A 111 -13.35 -21.37 -6.39
CA PRO A 111 -13.81 -22.33 -7.40
C PRO A 111 -15.34 -22.38 -7.53
#